data_AF-A0A3D0XNI9-F1
#
_entry.id   AF-A0A3D0XNI9-F1
#
_cell.length_a   1.000
_cell.length_b   1.000
_cell.length_c   1.000
_cell.angle_alpha   90.00
_cell.angle_beta   90.00
_cell.angle_gamma   90.00
#
_symmetry.space_group_name_H-M   'P 1'
#
loop_
_entity.id
_entity.type
_entity.pdbx_description
1 polymer ?
#
loop_
_entity_poly.entity_id
_entity_poly.type
_entity_poly.pdbx_seq_one_letter_code
_entity_poly.pdbx_strand_id
1 'polypeptide(L)' 'MSRSSLAFHWQGVDWQLLADKALWHPGEKTLFIADPHFGKSASFRSAGIPVPEGATHDDCQRLSHLIERTSAI' A
#
# COMPACT_ATOMS: atom_id res chain seq x y z
N MET A 1 -14.02 -4.97 -2.44
CA MET A 1 -13.59 -3.96 -1.45
C MET A 1 -14.00 -2.58 -1.95
N SER A 2 -14.63 -1.76 -1.09
CA SER A 2 -15.12 -0.43 -1.47
C SER A 2 -13.96 0.44 -1.98
N ARG A 3 -14.12 1.05 -3.15
CA ARG A 3 -13.15 1.93 -3.83
C ARG A 3 -13.11 3.31 -3.19
N SER A 4 -13.01 3.36 -1.86
CA SER A 4 -13.11 4.60 -1.12
C SER A 4 -11.78 5.36 -1.17
N SER A 5 -11.85 6.61 -1.62
CA SER A 5 -10.74 7.56 -1.53
C SER A 5 -11.23 8.89 -0.97
N LEU A 6 -10.32 9.64 -0.35
CA LEU A 6 -10.54 11.01 0.11
C LEU A 6 -9.54 11.93 -0.57
N ALA A 7 -10.03 12.89 -1.34
CA ALA A 7 -9.20 13.93 -1.93
C ALA A 7 -8.95 15.07 -0.93
N PHE A 8 -7.72 15.58 -0.88
CA PHE A 8 -7.38 16.74 -0.07
C PHE A 8 -6.25 17.56 -0.72
N HIS A 9 -6.23 18.86 -0.44
CA HIS A 9 -5.20 19.77 -0.92
C HIS A 9 -4.23 20.09 0.23
N TRP A 10 -2.94 19.90 0.01
CA TRP A 10 -1.91 20.17 1.02
C TRP A 10 -0.60 20.59 0.38
N GLN A 11 -0.02 21.68 0.89
CA GLN A 11 1.24 22.27 0.40
C GLN A 11 1.25 22.57 -1.10
N GLY A 12 0.12 23.02 -1.66
CA GLY A 12 0.01 23.32 -3.09
C GLY A 12 -0.18 22.09 -3.98
N VAL A 13 -0.39 20.91 -3.39
CA VAL A 13 -0.52 19.64 -4.10
C VAL A 13 -1.87 19.00 -3.82
N ASP A 14 -2.48 18.45 -4.86
CA ASP A 14 -3.70 17.63 -4.75
C ASP A 14 -3.33 16.18 -4.49
N TRP A 15 -3.84 15.65 -3.39
CA TRP A 15 -3.56 14.32 -2.90
C TRP A 15 -4.82 13.47 -2.83
N GLN A 16 -4.65 12.15 -2.92
CA GLN A 16 -5.73 11.19 -2.66
C GLN A 16 -5.29 10.16 -1.61
N LEU A 17 -5.99 10.12 -0.48
CA LEU A 17 -5.89 9.03 0.48
C LEU A 17 -6.69 7.83 -0.03
N LEU A 18 -6.02 6.68 -0.14
CA LEU A 18 -6.62 5.43 -0.58
C LEU A 18 -6.86 4.54 0.64
N ALA A 19 -8.08 3.99 0.77
CA ALA A 19 -8.46 3.12 1.90
C ALA A 19 -7.52 1.91 2.09
N ASP A 20 -6.79 1.52 1.05
CA ASP A 20 -5.82 0.45 1.01
C ASP A 20 -4.44 0.83 1.61
N LYS A 21 -4.40 1.84 2.50
CA LYS A 21 -3.19 2.34 3.18
C LYS A 21 -2.13 2.89 2.21
N ALA A 22 -2.56 3.71 1.26
CA ALA A 22 -1.67 4.37 0.32
C ALA A 22 -2.08 5.83 0.09
N LEU A 23 -1.12 6.64 -0.33
CA LEU A 23 -1.30 8.04 -0.72
C LEU A 23 -0.94 8.17 -2.20
N TRP A 24 -1.82 8.78 -2.98
CA TRP A 24 -1.63 8.97 -4.42
C TRP A 24 -1.44 10.44 -4.75
N HIS A 25 -0.39 10.75 -5.51
CA HIS A 25 -0.13 12.06 -6.11
C HIS A 25 -0.38 12.00 -7.63
N PRO A 26 -1.55 12.48 -8.12
CA PRO A 26 -1.87 12.41 -9.54
C PRO A 26 -0.93 13.21 -10.44
N GLY A 27 -0.41 14.36 -9.95
CA GLY A 27 0.45 15.26 -10.72
C GLY A 27 1.77 14.63 -11.15
N GLU A 28 2.42 13.91 -10.22
CA GLU A 28 3.68 13.19 -10.49
C GLU A 28 3.48 11.71 -10.81
N LYS A 29 2.22 11.27 -10.90
CA LYS A 29 1.86 9.85 -11.06
C LYS A 29 2.59 8.92 -10.07
N THR A 30 2.71 9.35 -8.82
CA THR A 30 3.49 8.64 -7.81
C THR A 30 2.61 8.09 -6.68
N LEU A 31 2.77 6.80 -6.39
CA LEU A 31 2.09 6.10 -5.29
C LEU A 31 3.05 5.97 -4.10
N PHE A 32 2.60 6.44 -2.94
CA PHE A 32 3.33 6.35 -1.68
C PHE A 32 2.70 5.30 -0.77
N ILE A 33 3.55 4.45 -0.19
CA ILE A 33 3.21 3.49 0.87
C ILE A 33 4.19 3.63 2.01
N ALA A 34 3.79 3.23 3.21
CA ALA A 34 4.65 3.19 4.38
C ALA A 34 4.64 1.80 5.00
N ASP A 35 5.78 1.39 5.54
CA ASP A 35 5.93 0.18 6.36
C ASP A 35 5.34 -1.11 5.77
N PRO A 36 5.65 -1.50 4.51
CA PRO A 36 5.15 -2.75 3.94
C PRO A 36 5.68 -4.01 4.66
N HIS A 37 6.75 -3.88 5.47
CA HIS A 37 7.28 -4.94 6.32
C HIS A 37 7.55 -6.29 5.61
N PHE A 38 7.98 -6.22 4.34
CA PHE A 38 8.36 -7.41 3.58
C PHE A 38 9.39 -8.24 4.35
N GLY A 39 9.18 -9.55 4.44
CA GLY A 39 10.07 -10.47 5.14
C GLY A 39 9.88 -10.57 6.67
N LYS A 40 9.12 -9.68 7.32
CA LYS A 40 8.90 -9.72 8.78
C LYS A 40 8.30 -11.06 9.24
N SER A 41 7.35 -11.59 8.48
CA SER A 41 6.74 -12.90 8.74
C SER A 41 7.74 -14.06 8.61
N ALA A 42 8.76 -13.95 7.73
CA ALA A 42 9.82 -14.95 7.62
C ALA A 42 10.76 -14.88 8.83
N SER A 43 11.12 -13.66 9.28
CA SER A 43 11.91 -13.46 10.50
C SER A 43 11.20 -14.00 11.75
N PHE A 44 9.89 -13.75 11.88
CA PHE A 44 9.10 -14.30 13.00
C PHE A 44 9.04 -15.82 12.98
N ARG A 45 8.85 -16.44 11.81
CA ARG A 45 8.93 -17.90 11.66
C ARG A 45 10.31 -18.44 12.05
N SER A 46 11.38 -17.79 11.62
CA SER A 46 12.75 -18.16 11.99
C SER A 46 13.00 -18.06 13.50
N ALA A 47 12.27 -17.19 14.20
CA ALA A 47 12.33 -17.04 15.66
C ALA A 47 11.36 -17.99 16.40
N GLY A 48 10.69 -18.91 15.71
CA GLY A 48 9.72 -19.84 16.30
C GLY A 48 8.37 -19.23 16.66
N ILE A 49 8.09 -17.99 16.24
CA ILE A 49 6.82 -17.32 16.48
C ILE A 49 5.82 -17.76 15.40
N PRO A 50 4.67 -18.38 15.76
CA PRO A 50 3.66 -18.76 14.79
C PRO A 50 3.02 -17.50 14.19
N VAL A 51 3.03 -17.40 12.87
CA VAL A 51 2.40 -16.31 12.12
C VAL A 51 1.59 -16.88 10.95
N PRO A 52 0.47 -16.24 10.58
CA PRO A 52 -0.32 -16.67 9.42
C PRO A 52 0.53 -16.71 8.14
N GLU A 53 0.29 -17.72 7.31
CA GLU A 53 0.83 -17.77 5.95
C GLU A 53 0.11 -16.76 5.05
N GLY A 54 0.72 -16.42 3.91
CA GLY A 54 0.08 -15.58 2.89
C GLY A 54 0.15 -14.07 3.10
N ALA A 55 0.45 -13.56 4.31
CA ALA A 55 0.44 -12.11 4.58
C ALA A 55 1.27 -11.27 3.57
N THR A 56 2.47 -11.73 3.20
CA THR A 56 3.29 -11.05 2.17
C THR A 56 2.66 -11.11 0.78
N HIS A 57 2.02 -12.23 0.43
CA HIS A 57 1.35 -12.36 -0.87
C HIS A 57 0.15 -11.42 -0.97
N ASP A 58 -0.66 -11.33 0.09
CA ASP A 58 -1.82 -10.43 0.15
C ASP A 58 -1.41 -8.96 0.08
N ASP A 59 -0.33 -8.58 0.77
CA ASP A 59 0.22 -7.22 0.70
C ASP A 59 0.72 -6.89 -0.72
N CYS A 60 1.39 -7.84 -1.38
CA CYS A 60 1.81 -7.69 -2.78
C CYS A 60 0.62 -7.58 -3.74
N GLN A 61 -0.43 -8.41 -3.59
CA GLN A 61 -1.64 -8.29 -4.41
C GLN A 61 -2.32 -6.93 -4.22
N ARG A 62 -2.44 -6.45 -2.98
CA ARG A 62 -2.99 -5.12 -2.70
C ARG A 62 -2.18 -4.02 -3.39
N LEU A 63 -0.84 -4.11 -3.32
CA LEU A 63 0.04 -3.15 -3.98
C LEU A 63 -0.10 -3.20 -5.51
N SER A 64 -0.14 -4.39 -6.12
CA SER A 64 -0.37 -4.54 -7.56
C SER A 64 -1.68 -3.90 -8.00
N HIS A 65 -2.78 -4.16 -7.28
CA HIS A 65 -4.06 -3.53 -7.57
C HIS A 65 -4.04 -2.00 -7.40
N LEU A 66 -3.26 -1.48 -6.45
CA LEU A 66 -3.09 -0.02 -6.29
C LEU A 66 -2.33 0.59 -7.46
N ILE A 67 -1.26 -0.06 -7.92
CA ILE A 67 -0.48 0.37 -9.09
C ILE A 67 -1.37 0.39 -10.33
N GLU A 68 -2.13 -0.69 -10.58
CA GLU A 68 -3.08 -0.77 -11.71
C GLU A 68 -4.16 0.31 -11.62
N ARG A 69 -4.72 0.54 -10.43
CA ARG A 69 -5.79 1.54 -10.22
C ARG A 69 -5.32 2.98 -10.40
N THR A 70 -4.07 3.27 -10.06
CA THR A 70 -3.53 4.64 -10.10
C THR A 70 -2.72 4.92 -11.35
N SER A 71 -2.32 3.89 -12.11
CA SER A 71 -1.36 4.01 -13.20
C SER A 71 -0.06 4.71 -12.75
N ALA A 72 0.36 4.41 -11.52
CA ALA A 72 1.62 4.89 -10.98
C ALA A 72 2.79 4.37 -11.85
N ILE A 73 3.79 5.22 -12.05
CA ILE A 73 4.99 4.94 -12.86
C ILE A 73 6.21 4.59 -12.00
#